data_AF-A0A2V2CDU9-F1
#
_entry.id   AF-A0A2V2CDU9-F1
#
_cell.length_a   1.000
_cell.length_b   1.000
_cell.length_c   1.000
_cell.angle_alpha   90.00
_cell.angle_beta   90.00
_cell.angle_gamma   90.00
#
_symmetry.space_group_name_H-M   'P 1'
#
loop_
_entity.id
_entity.type
_entity.pdbx_description
1 polymer ?
#
loop_
_entity_poly.entity_id
_entity_poly.type
_entity_poly.pdbx_seq_one_letter_code
_entity_poly.pdbx_strand_id
1 'polypeptide(L)' 'MLYPAMSELLKHVDSRYLLVNVVAHRARQISIESELTHEPLPEKPVTMAIQEVARGELTATLKEKYLK' A
#
# COMPACT_ATOMS: atom_id res chain seq x y z
N MET A 1 -4.81 -16.07 4.11
CA MET A 1 -5.81 -15.10 3.61
C MET A 1 -5.24 -13.70 3.79
N LEU A 2 -5.49 -12.79 2.84
CA LEU A 2 -5.15 -11.37 3.02
C LEU A 2 -6.02 -10.80 4.15
N TYR A 3 -5.39 -10.18 5.15
CA TYR A 3 -6.07 -9.42 6.19
C TYR A 3 -5.44 -8.02 6.21
N PRO A 4 -6.25 -6.94 6.21
CA PRO A 4 -7.72 -6.93 6.20
C PRO A 4 -8.34 -7.33 4.86
N ALA A 5 -9.67 -7.42 4.83
CA ALA A 5 -10.41 -7.83 3.64
C ALA A 5 -10.28 -6.77 2.53
N MET A 6 -10.30 -7.22 1.27
CA MET A 6 -10.22 -6.31 0.11
C MET A 6 -11.31 -5.24 0.10
N SER A 7 -12.50 -5.55 0.63
CA SER A 7 -13.61 -4.60 0.77
C SER A 7 -13.27 -3.44 1.70
N GLU A 8 -12.41 -3.65 2.69
CA GLU A 8 -11.97 -2.60 3.62
C GLU A 8 -10.91 -1.71 2.96
N LEU A 9 -9.96 -2.31 2.24
CA LEU A 9 -8.93 -1.58 1.52
C LEU A 9 -9.51 -0.67 0.42
N LEU A 10 -10.58 -1.13 -0.25
CA LEU A 10 -11.26 -0.35 -1.29
C LEU A 10 -12.02 0.87 -0.77
N LYS A 11 -12.18 1.04 0.56
CA LYS A 11 -12.72 2.28 1.13
C LYS A 11 -11.74 3.46 1.02
N HIS A 12 -10.45 3.16 0.86
CA HIS A 12 -9.37 4.16 0.79
C HIS A 12 -8.79 4.32 -0.62
N VAL A 13 -9.02 3.34 -1.50
CA VAL A 13 -8.53 3.33 -2.89
C VAL A 13 -9.64 2.83 -3.81
N ASP A 14 -10.12 3.68 -4.71
CA ASP A 14 -11.33 3.45 -5.52
C ASP A 14 -11.18 2.34 -6.58
N SER A 15 -9.99 1.78 -6.77
CA SER A 15 -9.72 0.77 -7.79
C SER A 15 -8.80 -0.32 -7.26
N ARG A 16 -9.16 -1.58 -7.54
CA ARG A 16 -8.32 -2.75 -7.19
C ARG A 16 -6.96 -2.71 -7.88
N TYR A 17 -6.90 -2.25 -9.12
CA TYR A 17 -5.62 -2.13 -9.85
C TYR A 17 -4.76 -1.02 -9.26
N LEU A 18 -5.40 0.10 -8.87
CA LEU A 18 -4.70 1.19 -8.20
C LEU A 18 -4.17 0.75 -6.83
N LEU A 19 -4.97 0.01 -6.07
CA LEU A 19 -4.58 -0.56 -4.78
C LEU A 19 -3.32 -1.43 -4.91
N VAL A 20 -3.26 -2.30 -5.93
CA VAL A 20 -2.06 -3.11 -6.19
C VAL A 20 -0.83 -2.25 -6.46
N ASN A 21 -0.98 -1.19 -7.27
CA ASN A 21 0.14 -0.28 -7.55
C ASN A 21 0.62 0.46 -6.30
N VAL A 22 -0.30 0.95 -5.46
CA VAL A 22 0.02 1.65 -4.21
C VAL A 22 0.74 0.73 -3.25
N VAL A 23 0.17 -0.46 -2.99
CA VAL A 23 0.77 -1.46 -2.09
C VAL A 23 2.15 -1.89 -2.59
N ALA A 24 2.29 -2.18 -3.88
CA ALA A 24 3.58 -2.59 -4.45
C ALA A 24 4.63 -1.47 -4.37
N HIS A 25 4.23 -0.22 -4.64
CA HIS A 25 5.13 0.92 -4.51
C HIS A 25 5.59 1.11 -3.06
N ARG A 26 4.65 1.11 -2.12
CA ARG A 26 4.94 1.31 -0.70
C ARG A 26 5.76 0.18 -0.11
N ALA A 27 5.45 -1.07 -0.45
CA ALA A 27 6.24 -2.23 -0.01
C ALA A 27 7.72 -2.12 -0.44
N ARG A 28 8.00 -1.60 -1.64
CA ARG A 28 9.39 -1.35 -2.07
C ARG A 28 10.07 -0.26 -1.25
N GLN A 29 9.36 0.81 -0.90
CA GLN A 29 9.92 1.85 -0.03
C GLN A 29 10.32 1.29 1.33
N ILE A 30 9.45 0.48 1.95
CA ILE A 30 9.70 -0.17 3.23
C ILE A 30 10.91 -1.11 3.14
N SER A 31 11.02 -1.89 2.05
CA SER A 31 12.20 -2.74 1.80
C SER A 31 13.48 -1.93 1.70
N ILE A 32 13.50 -0.86 0.91
CA ILE A 32 14.67 0.01 0.74
C ILE A 32 15.06 0.67 2.07
N GLU A 33 14.08 1.14 2.84
CA GLU A 33 14.32 1.76 4.14
C GLU A 33 14.96 0.77 5.13
N SER A 34 14.48 -0.47 5.18
CA SER A 34 15.10 -1.54 5.96
C SER A 34 16.52 -1.87 5.52
N GLU A 35 16.76 -1.94 4.21
CA GLU A 35 18.11 -2.18 3.66
C GLU A 35 19.08 -1.04 4.01
N LEU A 36 18.62 0.22 3.96
CA LEU A 36 19.43 1.38 4.28
C LEU A 36 19.75 1.47 5.78
N THR A 37 18.74 1.26 6.62
CA THR A 37 18.87 1.33 8.09
C THR A 37 19.53 0.10 8.69
N HIS A 38 19.60 -1.00 7.93
CA HIS A 38 19.99 -2.34 8.41
C HIS A 38 19.10 -2.84 9.56
N GLU A 39 17.90 -2.28 9.71
CA GLU A 39 16.95 -2.69 10.72
C GLU A 39 16.04 -3.80 10.18
N PRO A 40 15.86 -4.90 10.93
CA PRO A 40 14.95 -5.97 10.52
C PRO A 40 13.50 -5.48 10.58
N LEU A 41 12.74 -5.78 9.53
CA LEU A 41 11.31 -5.49 9.50
C LEU A 41 10.54 -6.45 10.41
N PRO A 42 9.55 -5.95 11.17
CA PRO A 42 8.73 -6.79 12.05
C PRO A 42 7.80 -7.73 11.25
N GLU A 43 7.37 -7.31 10.06
CA GLU A 43 6.55 -8.09 9.15
C GLU A 43 7.03 -7.93 7.71
N LYS A 44 6.45 -8.72 6.79
CA LYS A 44 6.75 -8.56 5.37
C LYS A 44 6.36 -7.15 4.89
N PRO A 45 7.18 -6.49 4.04
CA PRO A 45 6.89 -5.14 3.55
C PRO A 45 5.50 -4.98 2.93
N VAL A 46 5.02 -6.02 2.22
CA VAL A 46 3.69 -6.05 1.62
C VAL A 46 2.58 -6.06 2.67
N THR A 47 2.77 -6.80 3.77
CA THR A 47 1.81 -6.83 4.88
C THR A 47 1.72 -5.47 5.56
N MET A 48 2.87 -4.85 5.82
CA MET A 48 2.94 -3.50 6.41
C MET A 48 2.24 -2.46 5.52
N ALA A 49 2.51 -2.48 4.22
CA ALA A 49 1.87 -1.59 3.25
C ALA A 49 0.33 -1.78 3.18
N ILE A 50 -0.16 -3.02 3.26
CA ILE A 50 -1.59 -3.32 3.31
C ILE A 50 -2.23 -2.73 4.57
N GLN A 51 -1.55 -2.84 5.72
CA GLN A 51 -2.05 -2.28 6.98
C GLN A 51 -2.07 -0.75 6.96
N GLU A 52 -1.07 -0.09 6.38
CA GLU A 52 -1.04 1.37 6.20
C GLU A 52 -2.23 1.87 5.36
N VAL A 53 -2.55 1.18 4.25
CA VAL A 53 -3.75 1.47 3.46
C VAL A 53 -5.02 1.26 4.29
N ALA A 54 -5.08 0.18 5.08
CA ALA A 54 -6.23 -0.11 5.93
C ALA A 54 -6.45 0.92 7.05
N ARG A 55 -5.36 1.55 7.55
CA ARG A 55 -5.43 2.65 8.51
C ARG A 55 -5.81 3.99 7.86
N GLY A 56 -5.87 4.04 6.52
CA GLY A 56 -6.14 5.26 5.77
C GLY A 56 -4.94 6.22 5.69
N GLU A 57 -3.73 5.76 6.03
CA GLU A 57 -2.50 6.56 5.95
C GLU A 57 -2.06 6.78 4.49
N LEU A 58 -2.54 5.91 3.59
CA LEU A 58 -2.27 5.96 2.16
C LEU A 58 -3.57 6.07 1.37
N THR A 59 -3.74 7.18 0.66
CA THR A 59 -4.82 7.39 -0.30
C THR A 59 -4.23 7.61 -1.68
N ALA A 60 -4.82 6.98 -2.69
CA ALA A 60 -4.42 7.22 -4.08
C ALA A 60 -5.64 7.57 -4.93
N THR A 61 -5.58 8.73 -5.55
CA THR A 61 -6.55 9.18 -6.55
C THR A 61 -5.88 9.28 -7.91
N LEU A 62 -6.62 8.96 -8.96
CA LEU A 62 -6.17 9.22 -10.32
C LEU A 62 -6.14 10.73 -10.55
N LYS A 63 -5.02 11.26 -11.06
CA LYS A 63 -4.96 12.68 -11.45
C LYS A 63 -5.96 12.93 -12.57
N GLU A 64 -6.71 14.04 -12.47
CA GLU A 64 -7.76 14.42 -13.43
C GLU A 64 -7.29 14.45 -14.89
N LYS A 65 -6.00 14.71 -15.12
CA LYS A 65 -5.37 14.66 -16.45
C LYS A 65 -5.58 13.33 -17.20
N TYR A 66 -5.78 12.21 -16.48
CA TYR A 66 -5.93 10.88 -17.05
C TYR A 66 -7.39 10.40 -17.17
N LEU A 67 -8.37 11.23 -16.77
CA LEU A 67 -9.81 10.93 -16.90
C LEU A 67 -10.45 11.50 -18.18
N LYS A 68 -9.66 12.06 -19.09
CA LYS A 68 -10.10 12.67 -20.35
C LYS A 68 -9.84 11.80 -21.56
#